data_AF-A0A933KWT4-F1
#
_entry.id   AF-A0A933KWT4-F1
#
_cell.length_a   1.000
_cell.length_b   1.000
_cell.length_c   1.000
_cell.angle_alpha   90.00
_cell.angle_beta   90.00
_cell.angle_gamma   90.00
#
_symmetry.space_group_name_H-M   'P 1'
#
loop_
_entity.id
_entity.type
_entity.pdbx_description
1 polymer ?
#
loop_
_entity_poly.entity_id
_entity_poly.type
_entity_poly.pdbx_seq_one_letter_code
_entity_poly.pdbx_strand_id
1 'polypeptide(L)'
;MIDFDAAFPNSRKVYEIRDVALTPGGPTAAVQVPMREVALGGGEPPVRLYDTSGPRGHGVQTGLPKLREPWVEARRRTGVVGTQLHYARRGETTPEMEFIAVREGLPPEFVRAEVARGRAIIPANIRHL
;
A
#
# COMPACT_ATOMS: atom_id res chain seq x y z
N MET A 1 -24.44 4.23 7.22
CA MET A 1 -23.23 3.82 6.45
C MET A 1 -23.71 2.80 5.43
N ILE A 2 -23.47 3.01 4.13
CA ILE A 2 -23.87 2.04 3.11
C ILE A 2 -22.97 0.82 3.27
N ASP A 3 -23.58 -0.36 3.33
CA ASP A 3 -22.85 -1.63 3.39
C ASP A 3 -22.08 -1.87 2.08
N PHE A 4 -20.86 -2.39 2.15
CA PHE A 4 -20.01 -2.56 0.96
C PHE A 4 -20.67 -3.50 -0.06
N ASP A 5 -21.29 -4.57 0.40
CA ASP A 5 -21.90 -5.56 -0.48
C ASP A 5 -23.14 -4.99 -1.18
N ALA A 6 -23.83 -4.03 -0.53
CA ALA A 6 -24.90 -3.25 -1.15
C ALA A 6 -24.38 -2.22 -2.15
N ALA A 7 -23.25 -1.57 -1.86
CA ALA A 7 -22.62 -0.62 -2.77
C ALA A 7 -21.98 -1.31 -4.00
N PHE A 8 -21.45 -2.52 -3.80
CA PHE A 8 -20.68 -3.27 -4.77
C PHE A 8 -21.12 -4.74 -4.80
N PRO A 9 -22.32 -5.02 -5.37
CA PRO A 9 -22.79 -6.39 -5.49
C PRO A 9 -21.81 -7.25 -6.30
N ASN A 10 -21.77 -8.54 -6.00
CA ASN A 10 -20.87 -9.54 -6.60
C ASN A 10 -19.37 -9.22 -6.49
N SER A 11 -19.01 -8.30 -5.59
CA SER A 11 -17.62 -7.90 -5.38
C SER A 11 -17.12 -8.37 -4.02
N ARG A 12 -15.84 -8.72 -3.96
CA ARG A 12 -15.14 -9.00 -2.70
C ARG A 12 -13.83 -8.24 -2.63
N LYS A 13 -13.45 -7.85 -1.41
CA LYS A 13 -12.13 -7.29 -1.14
C LYS A 13 -11.11 -8.42 -1.09
N VAL A 14 -10.02 -8.27 -1.81
CA VAL A 14 -8.90 -9.21 -1.83
C VAL A 14 -7.59 -8.46 -1.56
N TYR A 15 -6.55 -9.19 -1.19
CA TYR A 15 -5.25 -8.62 -0.88
C TYR A 15 -4.16 -9.38 -1.62
N GLU A 16 -3.24 -8.65 -2.24
CA GLU A 16 -1.95 -9.20 -2.63
C GLU A 16 -0.96 -8.99 -1.48
N ILE A 17 -0.34 -10.08 -1.02
CA ILE A 17 0.59 -10.06 0.11
C ILE A 17 2.02 -10.16 -0.42
N ARG A 18 2.88 -9.25 0.02
CA ARG A 18 4.32 -9.26 -0.29
C ARG A 18 5.13 -9.04 0.98
N ASP A 19 6.17 -9.83 1.17
CA ASP A 19 7.17 -9.56 2.19
C ASP A 19 8.17 -8.54 1.65
N VAL A 20 8.27 -7.39 2.32
CA VAL A 20 9.14 -6.29 1.89
C VAL A 20 10.14 -5.95 2.98
N ALA A 21 11.35 -5.56 2.59
CA ALA A 21 12.31 -4.98 3.53
C ALA A 21 11.81 -3.60 4.02
N LEU A 22 11.82 -3.38 5.33
CA LEU A 22 11.40 -2.08 5.89
C LEU A 22 12.45 -0.99 5.71
N THR A 23 13.71 -1.39 5.67
CA THR A 23 14.90 -0.56 5.42
C THR A 23 15.97 -1.41 4.72
N PRO A 24 16.96 -0.81 4.02
CA PRO A 24 18.08 -1.56 3.47
C PRO A 24 18.80 -2.40 4.55
N GLY A 25 18.92 -3.70 4.32
CA GLY A 25 19.52 -4.65 5.28
C GLY A 25 18.74 -4.84 6.59
N GLY A 26 17.52 -4.32 6.69
CA GLY A 26 16.69 -4.39 7.89
C GLY A 26 15.71 -5.56 7.91
N PRO A 27 14.80 -5.59 8.91
CA PRO A 27 13.75 -6.60 8.98
C PRO A 27 12.77 -6.48 7.82
N THR A 28 12.09 -7.59 7.52
CA THR A 28 10.99 -7.64 6.56
C THR A 28 9.63 -7.57 7.27
N ALA A 29 8.60 -7.13 6.55
CA ALA A 29 7.21 -7.24 6.98
C ALA A 29 6.29 -7.50 5.80
N ALA A 30 5.17 -8.19 6.07
CA ALA A 30 4.13 -8.41 5.08
C ALA A 30 3.36 -7.10 4.80
N VAL A 31 3.32 -6.71 3.54
CA VAL A 31 2.49 -5.64 3.01
C VAL A 31 1.27 -6.26 2.34
N GLN A 32 0.09 -5.80 2.72
CA GLN A 32 -1.19 -6.28 2.16
C GLN A 32 -1.80 -5.19 1.29
N VAL A 33 -1.78 -5.39 -0.03
CA VAL A 33 -2.24 -4.40 -1.01
C VAL A 33 -3.68 -4.68 -1.40
N PRO A 34 -4.65 -3.79 -1.08
CA PRO A 34 -6.06 -4.05 -1.28
C PRO A 34 -6.46 -3.88 -2.75
N MET A 35 -7.18 -4.87 -3.25
CA MET A 35 -7.87 -4.85 -4.54
C MET A 35 -9.31 -5.32 -4.36
N ARG A 36 -10.15 -5.17 -5.38
CA ARG A 36 -11.50 -5.71 -5.41
C ARG A 36 -11.62 -6.67 -6.58
N GLU A 37 -12.16 -7.85 -6.33
CA GLU A 37 -12.52 -8.80 -7.39
C GLU A 37 -14.03 -8.78 -7.60
N VAL A 38 -14.45 -8.68 -8.86
CA VAL A 38 -15.86 -8.76 -9.27
C VAL A 38 -16.09 -10.10 -9.96
N ALA A 39 -17.00 -10.90 -9.43
CA ALA A 39 -17.43 -12.14 -10.07
C ALA A 39 -18.26 -11.84 -11.32
N LEU A 40 -17.93 -12.51 -12.42
CA LEU A 40 -18.64 -12.39 -13.69
C LEU A 40 -19.54 -13.61 -13.92
N GLY A 41 -20.58 -13.44 -14.73
CA GLY A 41 -21.42 -14.55 -15.20
C GLY A 41 -20.75 -15.32 -16.35
N GLY A 42 -21.35 -16.46 -16.73
CA GLY A 42 -20.94 -17.19 -17.94
C GLY A 42 -19.63 -17.98 -17.83
N GLY A 43 -19.08 -18.16 -16.63
CA GLY A 43 -17.82 -18.90 -16.42
C GLY A 43 -16.56 -18.06 -16.66
N GLU A 44 -16.71 -16.76 -16.93
CA GLU A 44 -15.59 -15.83 -17.07
C GLU A 44 -14.82 -15.66 -15.76
N PRO A 45 -13.48 -15.51 -15.81
CA PRO A 45 -12.69 -15.26 -14.61
C PRO A 45 -13.07 -13.91 -13.97
N PRO A 46 -12.90 -13.77 -12.65
CA PRO A 46 -13.21 -12.52 -11.97
C PRO A 46 -12.29 -11.38 -12.44
N VAL A 47 -12.84 -10.17 -12.51
CA VAL A 47 -12.07 -8.97 -12.86
C VAL A 47 -11.53 -8.33 -11.60
N ARG A 48 -10.23 -8.07 -11.57
CA ARG A 48 -9.55 -7.35 -10.48
C ARG A 48 -9.53 -5.85 -10.76
N LEU A 49 -10.02 -5.08 -9.81
CA LEU A 49 -10.14 -3.63 -9.86
C LEU A 49 -9.39 -2.98 -8.68
N TYR A 50 -9.02 -1.72 -8.87
CA TYR A 50 -8.52 -0.88 -7.81
C TYR A 50 -9.58 -0.69 -6.72
N ASP A 51 -9.17 -0.70 -5.45
CA ASP A 51 -10.08 -0.50 -4.32
C ASP A 51 -9.53 0.54 -3.32
N THR A 52 -10.25 1.65 -3.17
CA THR A 52 -9.95 2.73 -2.21
C THR A 52 -10.87 2.73 -1.00
N SER A 53 -11.76 1.74 -0.85
CA SER A 53 -12.76 1.68 0.23
C SER A 53 -12.15 1.51 1.64
N GLY A 54 -10.88 1.13 1.74
CA GLY A 54 -10.18 0.95 3.02
C GLY A 54 -10.67 -0.25 3.85
N PRO A 55 -10.16 -0.42 5.09
CA PRO A 55 -10.59 -1.47 6.00
C PRO A 55 -12.04 -1.28 6.45
N ARG A 56 -12.78 -2.39 6.63
CA ARG A 56 -14.20 -2.41 7.03
C ARG A 56 -14.34 -2.92 8.46
N GLY A 57 -15.46 -2.58 9.11
CA GLY A 57 -15.79 -3.13 10.45
C GLY A 57 -15.08 -2.47 11.63
N HIS A 58 -14.48 -1.29 11.44
CA HIS A 58 -13.80 -0.54 12.51
C HIS A 58 -14.69 0.60 13.03
N GLY A 59 -14.76 0.72 14.36
CA GLY A 59 -15.49 1.81 15.02
C GLY A 59 -14.76 3.15 14.88
N VAL A 60 -15.49 4.21 14.55
CA VAL A 60 -14.92 5.57 14.35
C VAL A 60 -14.21 6.12 15.59
N GLN A 61 -14.63 5.70 16.79
CA GLN A 61 -14.02 6.12 18.05
C GLN A 61 -12.68 5.43 18.33
N THR A 62 -12.46 4.25 17.75
CA THR A 62 -11.20 3.48 17.88
C THR A 62 -10.23 3.83 16.76
N GLY A 63 -10.75 4.18 15.58
CA GLY A 63 -9.97 4.45 14.38
C GLY A 63 -9.58 3.19 13.62
N LEU A 64 -8.83 3.38 12.54
CA LEU A 64 -8.32 2.30 11.71
C LEU A 64 -7.01 1.74 12.28
N PRO A 65 -6.68 0.46 11.97
CA PRO A 65 -5.38 -0.10 12.30
C PRO A 65 -4.24 0.72 11.67
N LYS A 66 -3.18 0.97 12.43
CA LYS A 66 -1.99 1.72 11.99
C LYS A 66 -1.02 0.85 11.21
N LEU A 67 -1.40 0.45 10.00
CA LEU A 67 -0.68 -0.56 9.21
C LEU A 67 0.77 -0.17 8.89
N ARG A 68 1.08 1.13 8.79
CA ARG A 68 2.41 1.66 8.47
C ARG A 68 3.26 1.98 9.70
N GLU A 69 2.73 1.81 10.91
CA GLU A 69 3.49 2.06 12.14
C GLU A 69 4.82 1.28 12.18
N PRO A 70 4.87 -0.02 11.86
CA PRO A 70 6.14 -0.75 11.82
C PRO A 70 7.14 -0.18 10.79
N TRP A 71 6.64 0.37 9.67
CA TRP A 71 7.49 0.88 8.58
C TRP A 71 8.15 2.19 8.96
N VAL A 72 7.43 3.04 9.70
CA VAL A 72 7.94 4.32 10.20
C VAL A 72 8.88 4.08 11.38
N GLU A 73 8.56 3.15 12.27
CA GLU A 73 9.43 2.77 13.39
C GLU A 73 10.76 2.17 12.93
N ALA A 74 10.76 1.32 11.90
CA ALA A 74 12.00 0.81 11.32
C ALA A 74 12.92 1.94 10.80
N ARG A 75 12.35 2.95 10.13
CA ARG A 75 13.12 4.13 9.67
C ARG A 75 13.61 5.01 10.81
N ARG A 76 12.85 5.15 11.89
CA ARG A 76 13.32 5.90 13.08
C ARG A 76 14.57 5.26 13.67
N ARG A 77 14.66 3.93 13.66
CA ARG A 77 15.84 3.19 14.17
C ARG A 77 17.10 3.40 13.32
N THR A 78 16.97 3.80 12.04
CA THR A 78 18.14 4.13 11.21
C THR A 78 18.65 5.56 11.42
N GLY A 79 17.97 6.36 12.25
CA GLY A 79 18.36 7.75 12.56
C GLY A 79 17.97 8.78 11.51
N VAL A 80 17.36 8.38 10.39
CA VAL A 80 16.95 9.30 9.31
C VAL A 80 15.49 9.03 8.92
N VAL A 81 14.62 10.01 9.18
CA VAL A 81 13.22 10.02 8.74
C VAL A 81 13.04 11.09 7.65
N GLY A 82 13.18 10.66 6.40
CA GLY A 82 13.09 11.52 5.22
C GLY A 82 11.73 11.44 4.51
N THR A 83 11.58 12.26 3.46
CA THR A 83 10.47 12.14 2.51
C THR A 83 10.66 10.95 1.57
N GLN A 84 9.63 10.56 0.84
CA GLN A 84 9.75 9.53 -0.21
C GLN A 84 10.75 9.95 -1.30
N LEU A 85 10.82 11.24 -1.62
CA LEU A 85 11.82 11.81 -2.54
C LEU A 85 13.26 11.62 -2.03
N HIS A 86 13.48 11.82 -0.72
CA HIS A 86 14.79 11.62 -0.09
C HIS A 86 15.27 10.18 -0.23
N TYR A 87 14.42 9.19 0.09
CA TYR A 87 14.77 7.77 -0.05
C TYR A 87 14.97 7.38 -1.52
N ALA A 88 14.07 7.83 -2.41
CA ALA A 88 14.16 7.53 -3.83
C ALA A 88 15.49 8.00 -4.45
N ARG A 89 15.94 9.22 -4.12
CA ARG A 89 17.22 9.78 -4.62
C ARG A 89 18.46 9.10 -4.04
N ARG A 90 18.34 8.41 -2.91
CA ARG A 90 19.38 7.55 -2.34
C ARG A 90 19.43 6.15 -2.96
N GLY A 91 18.53 5.85 -3.89
CA GLY A 91 18.41 4.51 -4.49
C GLY A 91 17.68 3.51 -3.59
N GLU A 92 16.96 3.98 -2.57
CA GLU A 92 16.25 3.12 -1.62
C GLU A 92 14.78 2.97 -2.04
N THR A 93 14.33 1.73 -2.23
CA THR A 93 12.92 1.39 -2.41
C THR A 93 12.27 1.22 -1.03
N THR A 94 11.25 2.03 -0.74
CA THR A 94 10.54 2.00 0.54
C THR A 94 9.35 1.02 0.50
N PRO A 95 8.83 0.59 1.67
CA PRO A 95 7.58 -0.17 1.71
C PRO A 95 6.39 0.53 1.03
N GLU A 96 6.34 1.87 1.03
CA GLU A 96 5.32 2.58 0.27
C GLU A 96 5.51 2.46 -1.24
N MET A 97 6.75 2.47 -1.75
CA MET A 97 7.01 2.26 -3.17
C MET A 97 6.65 0.83 -3.58
N GLU A 98 6.98 -0.17 -2.77
CA GLU A 98 6.56 -1.56 -2.96
C GLU A 98 5.04 -1.71 -2.96
N PHE A 99 4.35 -1.08 -2.01
CA PHE A 99 2.88 -1.08 -1.94
C PHE A 99 2.27 -0.51 -3.22
N ILE A 100 2.77 0.63 -3.71
CA ILE A 100 2.28 1.26 -4.95
C ILE A 100 2.63 0.39 -6.16
N ALA A 101 3.83 -0.17 -6.23
CA ALA A 101 4.26 -1.03 -7.32
C ALA A 101 3.32 -2.22 -7.52
N VAL A 102 2.99 -2.92 -6.44
CA VAL A 102 2.00 -4.02 -6.47
C VAL A 102 0.63 -3.51 -6.90
N ARG A 103 0.19 -2.37 -6.35
CA ARG A 103 -1.15 -1.83 -6.63
C ARG A 103 -1.34 -1.39 -8.09
N GLU A 104 -0.28 -0.91 -8.72
CA GLU A 104 -0.26 -0.44 -10.10
C GLU A 104 0.19 -1.54 -11.09
N GLY A 105 0.62 -2.72 -10.61
CA GLY A 105 1.19 -3.77 -11.46
C GLY A 105 2.50 -3.36 -12.14
N LEU A 106 3.30 -2.53 -11.47
CA LEU A 106 4.57 -1.98 -11.97
C LEU A 106 5.77 -2.48 -11.16
N PRO A 107 6.98 -2.44 -11.71
CA PRO A 107 8.19 -2.73 -10.94
C PRO A 107 8.43 -1.68 -9.83
N PRO A 108 8.89 -2.07 -8.63
CA PRO A 108 9.22 -1.12 -7.55
C PRO A 108 10.29 -0.10 -7.94
N GLU A 109 11.27 -0.55 -8.72
CA GLU A 109 12.33 0.32 -9.26
C GLU A 109 11.79 1.41 -10.19
N PHE A 110 10.73 1.11 -10.95
CA PHE A 110 10.06 2.12 -11.78
C PHE A 110 9.43 3.20 -10.90
N VAL A 111 8.68 2.80 -9.86
CA VAL A 111 8.07 3.74 -8.91
C VAL A 111 9.14 4.60 -8.21
N ARG A 112 10.23 3.98 -7.74
CA ARG A 112 11.37 4.69 -7.15
C ARG A 112 11.96 5.71 -8.12
N ALA A 113 12.19 5.34 -9.38
CA ALA A 113 12.74 6.23 -10.40
C ALA A 113 11.83 7.42 -10.71
N GLU A 114 10.50 7.20 -10.82
CA GLU A 114 9.52 8.28 -11.01
C GLU A 114 9.52 9.29 -9.86
N VAL A 115 9.60 8.78 -8.62
CA VAL A 115 9.69 9.61 -7.43
C VAL A 115 11.03 10.37 -7.40
N ALA A 116 12.15 9.69 -7.65
CA ALA A 116 13.49 10.30 -7.62
C ALA A 116 13.64 11.48 -8.59
N ARG A 117 13.07 11.33 -9.80
CA ARG A 117 13.07 12.36 -10.85
C ARG A 117 11.98 13.42 -10.69
N GLY A 118 11.17 13.35 -9.63
CA GLY A 118 10.14 14.32 -9.31
C GLY A 118 8.91 14.29 -10.22
N ARG A 119 8.70 13.20 -10.97
CA ARG A 119 7.54 13.02 -11.86
C ARG A 119 6.34 12.35 -11.17
N ALA A 120 6.59 11.69 -10.04
CA ALA A 120 5.55 11.14 -9.18
C ALA A 120 5.79 11.52 -7.72
N ILE A 121 4.72 11.51 -6.92
CA ILE A 121 4.79 11.71 -5.48
C ILE A 121 3.99 10.61 -4.76
N ILE A 122 4.42 10.30 -3.54
CA ILE A 122 3.68 9.42 -2.62
C ILE A 122 3.39 10.23 -1.35
N PRO A 123 2.15 10.75 -1.17
CA PRO A 123 1.79 11.59 -0.04
C PRO A 123 1.59 10.75 1.24
N ALA A 124 2.70 10.43 1.90
CA ALA A 124 2.74 9.44 2.98
C ALA A 124 3.32 10.02 4.28
N ASN A 125 2.61 10.99 4.87
CA ASN A 125 3.01 11.62 6.13
C ASN A 125 3.28 10.55 7.21
N ILE A 126 4.36 10.74 7.98
CA ILE A 126 4.82 9.81 9.02
C ILE A 126 3.88 9.72 10.24
N ARG A 127 2.85 10.58 10.32
CA ARG A 127 1.82 10.55 11.36
C ARG A 127 0.52 9.90 10.89
N HIS A 128 0.36 9.66 9.59
CA HIS A 128 -0.78 8.92 9.04
C HIS A 128 -0.36 7.45 8.87
N LEU A 129 -0.42 6.72 9.99
CA LEU A 129 0.10 5.36 10.11
C LEU A 129 -0.94 4.33 9.72
#